data_AF-A0A075LVZ6-F1
#
_entry.id   AF-A0A075LVZ6-F1
#
_cell.length_a   1.000
_cell.length_b   1.000
_cell.length_c   1.000
_cell.angle_alpha   90.00
_cell.angle_beta   90.00
_cell.angle_gamma   90.00
#
_symmetry.space_group_name_H-M   'P 1'
#
loop_
_entity.id
_entity.type
_entity.pdbx_description
1 polymer ?
#
loop_
_entity_poly.entity_id
_entity_poly.type
_entity_poly.pdbx_seq_one_letter_code
_entity_poly.pdbx_strand_id
1 'polypeptide(L)'
;MLERFVEEHSLEVHELLNLIWRELIELNEELREELKPLGFKVEPIEEVFNGYIFLNGEWREMTYPYPAFEVKPQGEVGATIHGFYFVFGIPTRKINKAFLDEFLTTFPRSYIYGSESFLEDVYNYQTNPASYKEVFERIKMSDEVLFNFEVEIKDFKNPREALKLKFYRFLDLAKKYELLPVFKEE
;
A
#
# COMPACT_ATOMS: atom_id res chain seq x y z
N MET A 1 19.32 26.18 10.36
CA MET A 1 19.35 25.01 9.46
C MET A 1 17.99 24.83 8.81
N LEU A 2 16.90 24.73 9.59
CA LEU A 2 15.54 24.66 9.04
C LEU A 2 15.08 25.93 8.32
N GLU A 3 15.38 27.12 8.85
CA GLU A 3 15.03 28.40 8.19
C GLU A 3 15.59 28.46 6.76
N ARG A 4 16.89 28.19 6.62
CA ARG A 4 17.57 28.13 5.32
C ARG A 4 16.96 27.07 4.39
N PHE A 5 16.63 25.88 4.90
CA PHE A 5 15.98 24.84 4.11
C PHE A 5 14.60 25.31 3.58
N VAL A 6 13.81 26.00 4.42
CA VAL A 6 12.50 26.53 4.01
C VAL A 6 12.68 27.63 2.95
N GLU A 7 13.63 28.54 3.13
CA GLU A 7 13.94 29.57 2.14
C GLU A 7 14.37 28.96 0.79
N GLU A 8 15.16 27.89 0.82
CA GLU A 8 15.71 27.24 -0.37
C GLU A 8 14.72 26.27 -1.07
N HIS A 9 13.76 25.68 -0.33
CA HIS A 9 12.95 24.55 -0.85
C HIS A 9 11.44 24.67 -0.65
N SER A 10 10.93 25.82 -0.17
CA SER A 10 9.49 25.98 0.12
C SER A 10 8.60 25.74 -1.09
N LEU A 11 9.05 26.10 -2.30
CA LEU A 11 8.31 25.88 -3.52
C LEU A 11 8.16 24.39 -3.83
N GLU A 12 9.26 23.64 -3.78
CA GLU A 12 9.27 22.20 -4.05
C GLU A 12 8.45 21.42 -3.01
N VAL A 13 8.54 21.81 -1.74
CA VAL A 13 7.71 21.24 -0.68
C VAL A 13 6.23 21.53 -0.93
N HIS A 14 5.89 22.77 -1.28
CA HIS A 14 4.51 23.15 -1.59
C HIS A 14 3.94 22.35 -2.77
N GLU A 15 4.71 22.23 -3.86
CA GLU A 15 4.32 21.47 -5.04
C GLU A 15 4.14 19.98 -4.75
N LEU A 16 5.04 19.39 -3.96
CA LEU A 16 4.95 17.99 -3.55
C LEU A 16 3.69 17.72 -2.70
N LEU A 17 3.42 18.58 -1.71
CA LEU A 17 2.24 18.42 -0.85
C LEU A 17 0.95 18.57 -1.65
N ASN A 18 0.88 19.54 -2.57
CA ASN A 18 -0.26 19.69 -3.46
C ASN A 18 -0.44 18.48 -4.38
N LEU A 19 0.65 17.95 -4.92
CA LEU A 19 0.62 16.75 -5.76
C LEU A 19 0.04 15.57 -4.97
N ILE A 20 0.55 15.29 -3.78
CA ILE A 20 0.11 14.18 -2.93
C ILE A 20 -1.41 14.24 -2.68
N TRP A 21 -1.91 15.39 -2.25
CA TRP A 21 -3.34 15.55 -1.95
C TRP A 21 -4.22 15.52 -3.18
N ARG A 22 -3.87 16.30 -4.22
CA ARG A 22 -4.69 16.39 -5.44
C ARG A 22 -4.83 15.03 -6.11
N GLU A 23 -3.73 14.32 -6.31
CA GLU A 23 -3.74 13.05 -7.03
C GLU A 23 -4.51 11.96 -6.27
N LEU A 24 -4.47 11.95 -4.93
CA LEU A 24 -5.28 11.02 -4.13
C LEU A 24 -6.78 11.36 -4.15
N ILE A 25 -7.14 12.64 -4.12
CA ILE A 25 -8.54 13.08 -4.21
C ILE A 25 -9.13 12.65 -5.55
N GLU A 26 -8.45 12.97 -6.65
CA GLU A 26 -8.91 12.61 -8.00
C GLU A 26 -8.99 11.08 -8.17
N LEU A 27 -7.99 10.35 -7.67
CA LEU A 27 -7.99 8.89 -7.70
C LEU A 27 -9.15 8.28 -6.88
N ASN A 28 -9.49 8.86 -5.73
CA ASN A 28 -10.60 8.37 -4.90
C ASN A 28 -11.93 8.42 -5.66
N GLU A 29 -12.18 9.53 -6.37
CA GLU A 29 -13.38 9.69 -7.18
C GLU A 29 -13.44 8.68 -8.33
N GLU A 30 -12.32 8.50 -9.04
CA GLU A 30 -12.21 7.53 -10.14
C GLU A 30 -12.45 6.10 -9.65
N LEU A 31 -11.75 5.66 -8.60
CA LEU A 31 -11.89 4.29 -8.08
C LEU A 31 -13.28 4.04 -7.51
N ARG A 32 -13.93 5.05 -6.93
CA ARG A 32 -15.29 4.90 -6.41
C ARG A 32 -16.28 4.51 -7.50
N GLU A 33 -16.19 5.13 -8.67
CA GLU A 33 -17.06 4.80 -9.80
C GLU A 33 -16.63 3.49 -10.48
N GLU A 34 -15.33 3.29 -10.67
CA GLU A 34 -14.81 2.13 -11.40
C GLU A 34 -14.96 0.80 -10.63
N LEU A 35 -14.84 0.81 -9.30
CA LEU A 35 -14.86 -0.41 -8.49
C LEU A 35 -16.26 -0.79 -7.98
N LYS A 36 -17.22 0.13 -8.04
CA LYS A 36 -18.61 -0.12 -7.63
C LYS A 36 -19.27 -1.30 -8.38
N PRO A 37 -19.12 -1.46 -9.71
CA PRO A 37 -19.63 -2.63 -10.44
C PRO A 37 -18.97 -3.95 -10.03
N LEU A 38 -17.78 -3.89 -9.41
CA LEU A 38 -17.04 -5.05 -8.93
C LEU A 38 -17.39 -5.41 -7.47
N GLY A 39 -18.34 -4.71 -6.86
CA GLY A 39 -18.81 -4.96 -5.49
C GLY A 39 -17.92 -4.38 -4.39
N PHE A 40 -16.91 -3.56 -4.73
CA PHE A 40 -16.11 -2.85 -3.74
C PHE A 40 -16.81 -1.57 -3.27
N LYS A 41 -16.50 -1.15 -2.05
CA LYS A 41 -16.90 0.16 -1.52
C LYS A 41 -15.65 1.01 -1.27
N VAL A 42 -15.52 2.11 -1.99
CA VAL A 42 -14.46 3.10 -1.78
C VAL A 42 -14.99 4.18 -0.86
N GLU A 43 -14.40 4.31 0.32
CA GLU A 43 -14.76 5.35 1.29
C GLU A 43 -14.16 6.71 0.87
N PRO A 44 -14.63 7.83 1.43
CA PRO A 44 -14.01 9.13 1.23
C PRO A 44 -12.55 9.17 1.69
N ILE A 45 -11.81 10.14 1.17
CA ILE A 45 -10.47 10.46 1.65
C ILE A 45 -10.51 11.02 3.07
N GLU A 46 -9.54 10.63 3.89
CA GLU A 46 -9.38 11.06 5.28
C GLU A 46 -7.95 11.52 5.55
N GLU A 47 -7.77 12.37 6.55
CA GLU A 47 -6.45 12.67 7.13
C GLU A 47 -6.04 11.58 8.13
N VAL A 48 -5.08 10.74 7.76
CA VAL A 48 -4.56 9.70 8.65
C VAL A 48 -3.36 10.23 9.43
N PHE A 49 -3.35 10.02 10.74
CA PHE A 49 -2.26 10.40 11.66
C PHE A 49 -1.56 9.17 12.22
N ASN A 50 -0.31 9.35 12.68
CA ASN A 50 0.48 8.33 13.38
C ASN A 50 0.76 7.07 12.53
N GLY A 51 0.76 7.20 11.20
CA GLY A 51 1.30 6.20 10.30
C GLY A 51 2.82 6.17 10.34
N TYR A 52 3.44 5.17 9.73
CA TYR A 52 4.90 5.03 9.67
C TYR A 52 5.38 5.05 8.23
N ILE A 53 6.55 5.65 8.00
CA ILE A 53 7.26 5.59 6.72
C ILE A 53 8.65 5.05 6.92
N PHE A 54 9.10 4.25 5.97
CA PHE A 54 10.43 3.64 6.01
C PHE A 54 11.47 4.60 5.43
N LEU A 55 12.26 5.26 6.27
CA LEU A 55 13.27 6.26 5.91
C LEU A 55 14.66 5.79 6.34
N ASN A 56 15.61 5.77 5.39
CA ASN A 56 17.02 5.44 5.65
C ASN A 56 17.24 4.11 6.40
N GLY A 57 16.41 3.10 6.12
CA GLY A 57 16.52 1.77 6.74
C GLY A 57 15.73 1.59 8.03
N GLU A 58 14.97 2.60 8.46
CA GLU A 58 14.20 2.57 9.71
C GLU A 58 12.76 3.06 9.51
N TRP A 59 11.82 2.42 10.21
CA TRP A 59 10.45 2.94 10.32
C TRP A 59 10.43 4.20 11.19
N ARG A 60 9.84 5.27 10.66
CA ARG A 60 9.71 6.57 11.32
C ARG A 60 8.25 6.98 11.37
N GLU A 61 7.80 7.36 12.55
CA GLU A 61 6.43 7.85 12.77
C GLU A 61 6.20 9.19 12.06
N MET A 62 5.07 9.29 11.37
CA MET A 62 4.53 10.52 10.81
C MET A 62 3.56 11.14 11.82
N THR A 63 4.04 12.13 12.56
CA THR A 63 3.18 12.95 13.44
C THR A 63 2.33 13.96 12.65
N TYR A 64 2.59 14.11 11.35
CA TYR A 64 1.81 14.92 10.42
C TYR A 64 0.79 14.05 9.68
N PRO A 65 -0.33 14.62 9.20
CA PRO A 65 -1.33 13.85 8.49
C PRO A 65 -0.90 13.52 7.07
N TYR A 66 -1.42 12.44 6.53
CA TYR A 66 -1.29 12.08 5.12
C TYR A 66 -2.64 11.61 4.55
N PRO A 67 -2.88 11.78 3.24
CA PRO A 67 -4.11 11.30 2.60
C PRO A 67 -4.15 9.78 2.48
N ALA A 68 -5.25 9.19 2.91
CA ALA A 68 -5.60 7.83 2.53
C ALA A 68 -7.13 7.64 2.46
N PHE A 69 -7.56 6.54 1.86
CA PHE A 69 -8.95 6.10 1.88
C PHE A 69 -9.05 4.57 1.87
N GLU A 70 -10.08 4.05 2.54
CA GLU A 70 -10.37 2.62 2.55
C GLU A 70 -11.02 2.17 1.24
N VAL A 71 -10.59 1.01 0.74
CA VAL A 71 -11.24 0.24 -0.31
C VAL A 71 -11.73 -1.07 0.27
N LYS A 72 -13.00 -1.12 0.67
CA LYS A 72 -13.59 -2.30 1.28
C LYS A 72 -13.86 -3.37 0.23
N PRO A 73 -13.53 -4.64 0.54
CA PRO A 73 -12.98 -5.15 1.80
C PRO A 73 -11.44 -5.04 1.88
N GLN A 74 -10.93 -4.71 3.06
CA GLN A 74 -9.53 -4.92 3.48
C GLN A 74 -8.45 -4.15 2.71
N GLY A 75 -8.81 -3.23 1.83
CA GLY A 75 -7.87 -2.39 1.09
C GLY A 75 -7.76 -0.98 1.68
N GLU A 76 -6.61 -0.37 1.49
CA GLU A 76 -6.38 1.06 1.68
C GLU A 76 -5.49 1.57 0.55
N VAL A 77 -5.73 2.81 0.12
CA VAL A 77 -4.90 3.53 -0.84
C VAL A 77 -4.51 4.84 -0.21
N GLY A 78 -3.24 5.22 -0.30
CA GLY A 78 -2.76 6.46 0.29
C GLY A 78 -1.52 7.01 -0.40
N ALA A 79 -1.07 8.17 0.08
CA ALA A 79 0.21 8.73 -0.29
C ALA A 79 0.89 9.41 0.88
N THR A 80 2.21 9.30 0.90
CA THR A 80 3.09 9.96 1.85
C THR A 80 4.11 10.79 1.09
N ILE A 81 4.99 11.49 1.80
CA ILE A 81 6.15 12.19 1.19
C ILE A 81 7.08 11.24 0.41
N HIS A 82 6.98 9.93 0.66
CA HIS A 82 7.79 8.91 0.01
C HIS A 82 7.19 8.35 -1.28
N GLY A 83 5.93 8.65 -1.55
CA GLY A 83 5.21 8.21 -2.74
C GLY A 83 3.82 7.69 -2.38
N PHE A 84 3.23 7.03 -3.35
CA PHE A 84 1.88 6.51 -3.29
C PHE A 84 1.94 5.03 -2.94
N TYR A 85 0.87 4.50 -2.35
CA TYR A 85 0.80 3.10 -2.00
C TYR A 85 -0.63 2.59 -2.07
N PHE A 86 -0.75 1.27 -2.15
CA PHE A 86 -1.95 0.58 -1.73
C PHE A 86 -1.55 -0.62 -0.88
N VAL A 87 -2.42 -1.00 0.03
CA VAL A 87 -2.24 -2.16 0.90
C VAL A 87 -3.52 -2.96 0.97
N PHE A 88 -3.40 -4.28 0.98
CA PHE A 88 -4.53 -5.17 1.26
C PHE A 88 -4.18 -6.16 2.37
N GLY A 89 -5.07 -6.25 3.37
CA GLY A 89 -5.01 -7.26 4.42
C GLY A 89 -5.53 -8.60 3.92
N ILE A 90 -4.67 -9.61 3.85
CA ILE A 90 -5.00 -10.96 3.41
C ILE A 90 -4.99 -11.94 4.59
N PRO A 91 -6.07 -12.69 4.84
CA PRO A 91 -6.10 -13.68 5.91
C PRO A 91 -5.03 -14.75 5.71
N THR A 92 -4.28 -15.09 6.76
CA THR A 92 -3.16 -16.06 6.69
C THR A 92 -3.55 -17.37 6.03
N ARG A 93 -4.76 -17.87 6.30
CA ARG A 93 -5.32 -19.09 5.70
C ARG A 93 -5.48 -19.08 4.17
N LYS A 94 -5.52 -17.90 3.54
CA LYS A 94 -5.62 -17.73 2.08
C LYS A 94 -4.27 -17.57 1.40
N ILE A 95 -3.22 -17.27 2.16
CA ILE A 95 -1.88 -17.07 1.63
C ILE A 95 -1.30 -18.45 1.31
N ASN A 96 -0.95 -18.66 0.04
CA ASN A 96 -0.29 -19.88 -0.42
C ASN A 96 1.00 -19.54 -1.19
N LYS A 97 1.86 -20.55 -1.38
CA LYS A 97 3.17 -20.37 -2.03
C LYS A 97 3.08 -19.79 -3.44
N ALA A 98 2.07 -20.19 -4.22
CA ALA A 98 1.92 -19.74 -5.60
C ALA A 98 1.50 -18.27 -5.66
N PHE A 99 0.54 -17.86 -4.84
CA PHE A 99 0.17 -16.45 -4.68
C PHE A 99 1.37 -15.61 -4.28
N LEU A 100 2.12 -16.06 -3.27
CA LEU A 100 3.25 -15.29 -2.74
C LEU A 100 4.39 -15.14 -3.76
N ASP A 101 4.71 -16.20 -4.51
CA ASP A 101 5.71 -16.16 -5.58
C ASP A 101 5.31 -15.17 -6.69
N GLU A 102 4.05 -15.24 -7.14
CA GLU A 102 3.53 -14.34 -8.16
C GLU A 102 3.42 -12.90 -7.66
N PHE A 103 3.00 -12.68 -6.41
CA PHE A 103 2.96 -11.35 -5.80
C PHE A 103 4.34 -10.71 -5.77
N LEU A 104 5.35 -11.41 -5.22
CA LEU A 104 6.71 -10.87 -5.10
C LEU A 104 7.36 -10.62 -6.47
N THR A 105 7.04 -11.46 -7.46
CA THR A 105 7.48 -11.27 -8.85
C THR A 105 6.79 -10.07 -9.51
N THR A 106 5.48 -9.90 -9.28
CA THR A 106 4.67 -8.83 -9.90
C THR A 106 4.95 -7.47 -9.26
N PHE A 107 5.21 -7.46 -7.96
CA PHE A 107 5.38 -6.25 -7.14
C PHE A 107 6.72 -6.29 -6.40
N PRO A 108 7.86 -6.09 -7.09
CA PRO A 108 9.19 -6.18 -6.47
C PRO A 108 9.46 -5.07 -5.43
N ARG A 109 8.72 -3.95 -5.49
CA ARG A 109 8.74 -2.88 -4.48
C ARG A 109 7.51 -3.00 -3.60
N SER A 110 7.53 -3.97 -2.69
CA SER A 110 6.44 -4.27 -1.78
C SER A 110 6.95 -4.56 -0.38
N TYR A 111 6.03 -4.53 0.57
CA TYR A 111 6.23 -4.90 1.96
C TYR A 111 5.16 -5.92 2.35
N ILE A 112 5.54 -6.86 3.22
CA ILE A 112 4.58 -7.78 3.84
C ILE A 112 4.85 -7.78 5.33
N TYR A 113 3.84 -7.43 6.11
CA TYR A 113 3.93 -7.25 7.55
C TYR A 113 2.65 -7.69 8.26
N GLY A 114 2.78 -8.02 9.54
CA GLY A 114 1.66 -8.43 10.39
C GLY A 114 0.66 -7.29 10.63
N SER A 115 -0.57 -7.64 11.00
CA SER A 115 -1.59 -6.66 11.39
C SER A 115 -1.37 -6.12 12.80
N GLU A 116 -0.85 -6.94 13.72
CA GLU A 116 -0.56 -6.54 15.10
C GLU A 116 0.90 -6.08 15.25
N SER A 117 1.82 -6.70 14.52
CA SER A 117 3.26 -6.41 14.52
C SER A 117 3.69 -5.67 13.25
N PHE A 118 3.14 -4.48 13.01
CA PHE A 118 3.39 -3.70 11.78
C PHE A 118 4.83 -3.19 11.63
N LEU A 119 5.66 -3.25 12.67
CA LEU A 119 7.09 -2.92 12.62
C LEU A 119 7.98 -4.14 12.32
N GLU A 120 7.42 -5.35 12.38
CA GLU A 120 8.13 -6.60 12.11
C GLU A 120 7.74 -7.14 10.73
N ASP A 121 8.44 -6.65 9.71
CA ASP A 121 8.24 -7.06 8.33
C ASP A 121 8.66 -8.52 8.11
N VAL A 122 7.74 -9.36 7.62
CA VAL A 122 8.11 -10.70 7.10
C VAL A 122 8.78 -10.60 5.72
N TYR A 123 8.55 -9.51 5.00
CA TYR A 123 9.25 -9.12 3.78
C TYR A 123 9.37 -7.60 3.66
N ASN A 124 10.58 -7.12 3.41
CA ASN A 124 10.85 -5.71 3.12
C ASN A 124 11.83 -5.64 1.95
N TYR A 125 11.39 -5.09 0.81
CA TYR A 125 12.22 -5.10 -0.40
C TYR A 125 13.54 -4.32 -0.27
N GLN A 126 13.64 -3.39 0.68
CA GLN A 126 14.82 -2.55 0.87
C GLN A 126 15.88 -3.20 1.76
N THR A 127 15.46 -3.81 2.88
CA THR A 127 16.40 -4.27 3.93
C THR A 127 16.36 -5.77 4.20
N ASN A 128 15.27 -6.45 3.85
CA ASN A 128 15.09 -7.87 4.08
C ASN A 128 14.48 -8.56 2.85
N PRO A 129 15.08 -8.41 1.65
CA PRO A 129 14.62 -9.14 0.48
C PRO A 129 14.83 -10.63 0.72
N ALA A 130 13.77 -11.40 0.51
CA ALA A 130 13.77 -12.84 0.75
C ALA A 130 12.98 -13.55 -0.35
N SER A 131 13.28 -14.83 -0.56
CA SER A 131 12.53 -15.67 -1.49
C SER A 131 11.10 -15.90 -0.98
N TYR A 132 10.17 -16.20 -1.89
CA TYR A 132 8.79 -16.56 -1.48
C TYR A 132 8.76 -17.72 -0.49
N LYS A 133 9.73 -18.65 -0.54
CA LYS A 133 9.80 -19.77 0.40
C LYS A 133 10.09 -19.29 1.81
N GLU A 134 11.08 -18.41 1.97
CA GLU A 134 11.45 -17.86 3.28
C GLU A 134 10.32 -17.00 3.86
N VAL A 135 9.73 -16.13 3.03
CA VAL A 135 8.58 -15.30 3.46
C VAL A 135 7.41 -16.18 3.88
N PHE A 136 7.12 -17.26 3.15
CA PHE A 136 6.05 -18.19 3.50
C PHE A 136 6.28 -18.91 4.83
N GLU A 137 7.51 -19.36 5.09
CA GLU A 137 7.84 -19.98 6.38
C GLU A 137 7.74 -18.97 7.54
N ARG A 138 8.17 -17.72 7.34
CA ARG A 138 7.99 -16.64 8.33
C ARG A 138 6.52 -16.40 8.65
N ILE A 139 5.66 -16.32 7.63
CA ILE A 139 4.21 -16.18 7.79
C ILE A 139 3.63 -17.37 8.59
N LYS A 140 4.09 -18.60 8.31
CA LYS A 140 3.62 -19.79 9.03
C LYS A 140 4.06 -19.88 10.48
N MET A 141 5.22 -19.31 10.80
CA MET A 141 5.75 -19.28 12.16
C MET A 141 5.15 -18.15 13.01
N SER A 142 4.44 -17.22 12.39
CA SER A 142 3.79 -16.11 13.05
C SER A 142 2.40 -16.49 13.58
N ASP A 143 1.99 -15.86 14.67
CA ASP A 143 0.63 -15.98 15.24
C ASP A 143 -0.37 -15.01 14.59
N GLU A 144 0.07 -14.20 13.61
CA GLU A 144 -0.77 -13.25 12.88
C GLU A 144 -1.86 -13.93 12.06
N VAL A 145 -3.10 -13.48 12.23
CA VAL A 145 -4.28 -13.97 11.50
C VAL A 145 -4.49 -13.27 10.15
N LEU A 146 -3.84 -12.13 9.97
CA LEU A 146 -3.93 -11.25 8.81
C LEU A 146 -2.54 -10.68 8.50
N PHE A 147 -2.16 -10.67 7.22
CA PHE A 147 -0.96 -9.99 6.75
C PHE A 147 -1.32 -8.90 5.76
N ASN A 148 -0.67 -7.76 5.90
CA ASN A 148 -0.77 -6.65 4.97
C ASN A 148 0.21 -6.85 3.82
N PHE A 149 -0.29 -6.67 2.60
CA PHE A 149 0.50 -6.70 1.37
C PHE A 149 0.50 -5.29 0.79
N GLU A 150 1.54 -4.52 1.07
CA GLU A 150 1.69 -3.14 0.63
C GLU A 150 2.54 -3.08 -0.64
N VAL A 151 2.12 -2.28 -1.61
CA VAL A 151 2.87 -2.01 -2.83
C VAL A 151 3.21 -0.53 -2.90
N GLU A 152 4.49 -0.22 -3.08
CA GLU A 152 4.99 1.14 -3.17
C GLU A 152 5.02 1.64 -4.63
N ILE A 153 4.63 2.90 -4.84
CA ILE A 153 4.62 3.60 -6.12
C ILE A 153 5.41 4.91 -5.99
N LYS A 154 6.59 4.93 -6.60
CA LYS A 154 7.52 6.08 -6.64
C LYS A 154 7.52 6.85 -7.97
N ASP A 155 6.46 6.74 -8.76
CA ASP A 155 6.32 7.53 -9.99
C ASP A 155 5.64 8.86 -9.67
N PHE A 156 6.44 9.90 -9.39
CA PHE A 156 5.92 11.24 -9.13
C PHE A 156 5.54 12.01 -10.39
N LYS A 157 5.79 11.47 -11.60
CA LYS A 157 5.42 12.13 -12.85
C LYS A 157 3.97 11.82 -13.23
N ASN A 158 3.56 10.57 -13.07
CA ASN A 158 2.19 10.11 -13.33
C ASN A 158 1.73 9.15 -12.21
N PRO A 159 1.62 9.64 -10.96
CA PRO A 159 1.39 8.77 -9.81
C PRO A 159 0.05 8.05 -9.87
N ARG A 160 -1.01 8.74 -10.29
CA ARG A 160 -2.36 8.18 -10.37
C ARG A 160 -2.42 7.00 -11.34
N GLU A 161 -1.91 7.17 -12.55
CA GLU A 161 -1.91 6.14 -13.59
C GLU A 161 -1.04 4.93 -13.19
N ALA A 162 0.14 5.20 -12.60
CA ALA A 162 1.03 4.15 -12.11
C ALA A 162 0.38 3.35 -10.95
N LEU A 163 -0.33 4.05 -10.05
CA LEU A 163 -1.07 3.42 -8.95
C LEU A 163 -2.22 2.58 -9.50
N LYS A 164 -3.10 3.14 -10.33
CA LYS A 164 -4.23 2.40 -10.92
C LYS A 164 -3.77 1.14 -11.64
N LEU A 165 -2.72 1.24 -12.47
CA LEU A 165 -2.19 0.08 -13.20
C LEU A 165 -1.78 -1.05 -12.26
N LYS A 166 -1.05 -0.74 -11.18
CA LYS A 166 -0.61 -1.76 -10.22
C LYS A 166 -1.76 -2.27 -9.34
N PHE A 167 -2.67 -1.39 -8.96
CA PHE A 167 -3.85 -1.72 -8.17
C PHE A 167 -4.75 -2.71 -8.91
N TYR A 168 -5.08 -2.45 -10.18
CA TYR A 168 -5.87 -3.39 -10.99
C TYR A 168 -5.15 -4.72 -11.22
N ARG A 169 -3.83 -4.70 -11.43
CA ARG A 169 -3.04 -5.96 -11.47
C ARG A 169 -3.13 -6.74 -10.16
N PHE A 170 -3.17 -6.06 -9.02
CA PHE A 170 -3.38 -6.71 -7.74
C PHE A 170 -4.80 -7.29 -7.64
N LEU A 171 -5.82 -6.57 -8.10
CA LEU A 171 -7.19 -7.09 -8.13
C LEU A 171 -7.32 -8.35 -9.01
N ASP A 172 -6.65 -8.39 -10.16
CA ASP A 172 -6.60 -9.59 -11.02
C ASP A 172 -5.95 -10.77 -10.28
N LEU A 173 -4.84 -10.52 -9.58
CA LEU A 173 -4.18 -11.52 -8.75
C LEU A 173 -5.07 -11.99 -7.60
N ALA A 174 -5.74 -11.06 -6.93
CA ALA A 174 -6.66 -11.34 -5.83
C ALA A 174 -7.88 -12.14 -6.28
N LYS A 175 -8.38 -11.89 -7.50
CA LYS A 175 -9.43 -12.69 -8.12
C LYS A 175 -8.94 -14.10 -8.45
N LYS A 176 -7.78 -14.23 -9.09
CA LYS A 176 -7.16 -15.53 -9.47
C LYS A 176 -6.99 -16.46 -8.27
N TYR A 177 -6.63 -15.91 -7.11
CA TYR A 177 -6.38 -16.67 -5.88
C TYR A 177 -7.52 -16.60 -4.85
N GLU A 178 -8.68 -16.06 -5.23
CA GLU A 178 -9.87 -15.92 -4.37
C GLU A 178 -9.59 -15.23 -3.02
N LEU A 179 -8.71 -14.23 -3.02
CA LEU A 179 -8.19 -13.59 -1.81
C LEU A 179 -9.24 -12.71 -1.13
N LEU A 180 -10.08 -12.03 -1.91
CA LEU A 180 -11.07 -11.07 -1.41
C LEU A 180 -12.49 -11.64 -1.50
N PRO A 181 -13.37 -11.35 -0.52
CA PRO A 181 -14.71 -11.94 -0.48
C PRO A 181 -15.65 -11.42 -1.59
N VAL A 182 -15.38 -10.24 -2.17
CA VAL A 182 -16.16 -9.66 -3.27
C VAL A 182 -16.12 -10.47 -4.57
N PHE A 183 -15.15 -11.36 -4.72
CA PHE A 183 -15.03 -12.22 -5.90
C PHE A 183 -15.76 -13.56 -5.77
N LYS A 184 -16.49 -13.79 -4.68
CA LYS A 184 -17.35 -14.97 -4.57
C LYS A 184 -18.60 -14.73 -5.40
N GLU A 185 -18.77 -15.50 -6.46
CA GLU A 185 -20.06 -15.62 -7.17
C GLU A 185 -21.09 -16.23 -6.19
N GLU A 186 -22.28 -15.62 -6.11
CA GLU A 186 -23.44 -16.17 -5.38
C GLU A 186 -23.96 -17.46 -6.02
#